data_AF-A0A9C8DXB5-F1
#
_entry.id   AF-A0A9C8DXB5-F1
#
_cell.length_a   1.000
_cell.length_b   1.000
_cell.length_c   1.000
_cell.angle_alpha   90.00
_cell.angle_beta   90.00
_cell.angle_gamma   90.00
#
_symmetry.space_group_name_H-M   'P 1'
#
loop_
_entity.id
_entity.type
_entity.pdbx_description
1 polymer ?
#
loop_
_entity_poly.entity_id
_entity_poly.type
_entity_poly.pdbx_seq_one_letter_code
_entity_poly.pdbx_strand_id
1 'polypeptide(L)'
;MKQKNTLKTILLDMDGVLWQGPQPVLEIRLLFDRIQKLGAQALCVTNNSTRSVSYHLDMLKGFGVSLDPSSIITSAEATAHYLEGKFPRRGSLFVIGESGLRDALVRSGFQVLADGSGKEAIAVVIGLDREFTYRDLELAVRYVGQGAEFIGTNPDLTIPTPTGVAPGAGAIIRGVELSSGKKAHIIGKPH
;
A
#
# COMPACT_ATOMS: atom_id res chain seq x y z
N MET A 1 27.52 32.58 -7.85
CA MET A 1 26.58 32.39 -6.72
C MET A 1 26.01 30.98 -6.83
N LYS A 2 26.27 30.08 -5.86
CA LYS A 2 25.55 28.79 -5.81
C LYS A 2 24.11 29.09 -5.40
N GLN A 3 23.14 28.80 -6.28
CA GLN A 3 21.72 28.85 -5.91
C GLN A 3 21.55 28.01 -4.64
N LYS A 4 20.96 28.60 -3.60
CA LYS A 4 20.67 27.93 -2.35
C LYS A 4 19.60 26.87 -2.66
N ASN A 5 19.97 25.60 -2.63
CA ASN A 5 19.05 24.53 -2.98
C ASN A 5 17.94 24.49 -1.91
N THR A 6 16.69 24.71 -2.31
CA THR A 6 15.54 24.80 -1.39
C THR A 6 14.86 23.45 -1.16
N LEU A 7 15.17 22.45 -2.00
CA LEU A 7 14.61 21.11 -1.93
C LEU A 7 15.24 20.33 -0.78
N LYS A 8 14.43 20.03 0.24
CA LYS A 8 14.85 19.24 1.41
C LYS A 8 14.58 17.75 1.24
N THR A 9 13.46 17.41 0.61
CA THR A 9 12.99 16.04 0.46
C THR A 9 12.36 15.86 -0.91
N ILE A 10 12.63 14.73 -1.55
CA ILE A 10 12.06 14.32 -2.82
C ILE A 10 11.27 13.03 -2.58
N LEU A 11 9.98 13.07 -2.89
CA LEU A 11 9.11 11.91 -2.88
C LEU A 11 9.17 11.26 -4.26
N LEU A 12 9.66 10.03 -4.32
CA LEU A 12 9.79 9.26 -5.55
C LEU A 12 8.71 8.21 -5.59
N ASP A 13 7.85 8.26 -6.61
CA ASP A 13 7.06 7.09 -6.96
C ASP A 13 7.99 5.93 -7.40
N MET A 14 7.52 4.69 -7.26
CA MET A 14 8.35 3.50 -7.49
C MET A 14 7.98 2.77 -8.78
N ASP A 15 6.85 2.07 -8.78
CA ASP A 15 6.43 1.26 -9.92
C ASP A 15 6.10 2.15 -11.13
N GLY A 16 6.74 1.92 -12.26
CA GLY A 16 6.65 2.73 -13.48
C GLY A 16 7.54 3.99 -13.49
N VAL A 17 8.19 4.33 -12.37
CA VAL A 17 9.07 5.52 -12.26
C VAL A 17 10.51 5.16 -11.98
N LEU A 18 10.78 4.24 -11.04
CA LEU A 18 12.11 3.70 -10.79
C LEU A 18 12.34 2.39 -11.54
N TRP A 19 11.32 1.53 -11.61
CA TRP A 19 11.38 0.24 -12.29
C TRP A 19 10.04 -0.17 -12.88
N GLN A 20 10.07 -1.14 -13.80
CA GLN A 20 8.90 -1.85 -14.29
C GLN A 20 9.13 -3.36 -14.11
N GLY A 21 8.35 -3.98 -13.22
CA GLY A 21 8.64 -5.33 -12.75
C GLY A 21 10.03 -5.38 -12.10
N PRO A 22 10.91 -6.34 -12.45
CA PRO A 22 12.25 -6.42 -11.89
C PRO A 22 13.27 -5.49 -12.58
N GLN A 23 12.90 -4.79 -13.65
CA GLN A 23 13.84 -4.04 -14.49
C GLN A 23 13.83 -2.55 -14.15
N PRO A 24 15.00 -1.92 -13.92
CA PRO A 24 15.07 -0.48 -13.71
C PRO A 24 14.71 0.26 -15.00
N VAL A 25 13.98 1.37 -14.91
CA VAL A 25 13.65 2.21 -16.08
C VAL A 25 14.68 3.33 -16.31
N LEU A 26 15.57 3.54 -15.35
CA LEU A 26 16.64 4.53 -15.38
C LEU A 26 17.83 4.07 -14.52
N GLU A 27 18.96 4.79 -14.62
CA GLU A 27 20.14 4.57 -13.77
C GLU A 27 19.86 4.96 -12.31
N ILE A 28 19.22 4.06 -11.55
CA ILE A 28 18.73 4.33 -10.19
C ILE A 28 19.88 4.80 -9.28
N ARG A 29 21.04 4.14 -9.31
CA ARG A 29 22.20 4.58 -8.50
C ARG A 29 22.56 6.05 -8.77
N LEU A 30 22.64 6.42 -10.05
CA LEU A 30 22.99 7.77 -10.46
C LEU A 30 21.94 8.79 -10.01
N LEU A 31 20.65 8.43 -10.05
CA LEU A 31 19.56 9.27 -9.52
C LEU A 31 19.78 9.57 -8.04
N PHE A 32 19.99 8.53 -7.21
CA PHE A 32 20.16 8.71 -5.77
C PHE A 32 21.45 9.47 -5.42
N ASP A 33 22.55 9.22 -6.13
CA ASP A 33 23.80 9.99 -5.97
C ASP A 33 23.57 11.49 -6.27
N ARG A 34 22.73 11.82 -7.26
CA ARG A 34 22.37 13.21 -7.56
C ARG A 34 21.51 13.83 -6.48
N ILE A 35 20.51 13.11 -5.96
CA ILE A 35 19.66 13.58 -4.85
C ILE A 35 20.52 13.87 -3.61
N GLN A 36 21.48 12.99 -3.31
CA GLN A 36 22.42 13.19 -2.21
C GLN A 36 23.33 14.41 -2.43
N LYS A 37 23.87 14.60 -3.65
CA LYS A 37 24.68 15.78 -4.00
C LYS A 37 23.91 17.10 -3.88
N LEU A 38 22.59 17.04 -4.06
CA LEU A 38 21.69 18.17 -3.84
C LEU A 38 21.44 18.46 -2.35
N GLY A 39 21.88 17.59 -1.44
CA GLY A 39 21.63 17.70 0.00
C GLY A 39 20.18 17.39 0.38
N ALA A 40 19.43 16.75 -0.51
CA ALA A 40 18.04 16.37 -0.28
C ALA A 40 17.94 14.90 0.19
N GLN A 41 16.89 14.60 0.95
CA GLN A 41 16.50 13.24 1.29
C GLN A 41 15.60 12.65 0.19
N ALA A 42 15.70 11.35 -0.05
CA ALA A 42 14.77 10.62 -0.90
C ALA A 42 13.83 9.77 -0.04
N LEU A 43 12.53 9.91 -0.25
CA LEU A 43 11.54 8.96 0.25
C LEU A 43 10.85 8.30 -0.94
N CYS A 44 10.78 6.98 -0.94
CA CYS A 44 10.13 6.20 -1.98
C CYS A 44 8.69 5.87 -1.55
N VAL A 45 7.72 6.22 -2.38
CA VAL A 45 6.29 6.17 -2.05
C VAL A 45 5.53 5.36 -3.10
N THR A 46 4.91 4.24 -2.74
CA THR A 46 4.13 3.40 -3.67
C THR A 46 2.70 3.14 -3.19
N ASN A 47 1.77 3.00 -4.14
CA ASN A 47 0.42 2.48 -3.88
C ASN A 47 0.39 0.95 -3.75
N ASN A 48 1.52 0.25 -3.98
CA ASN A 48 1.60 -1.19 -3.83
C ASN A 48 1.53 -1.63 -2.36
N SER A 49 0.41 -2.25 -1.98
CA SER A 49 0.21 -2.84 -0.65
C SER A 49 0.58 -4.33 -0.58
N THR A 50 1.05 -4.94 -1.67
CA THR A 50 1.26 -6.39 -1.73
C THR A 50 2.65 -6.82 -1.26
N ARG A 51 3.62 -5.90 -1.30
CA ARG A 51 5.02 -6.15 -0.94
C ARG A 51 5.40 -5.43 0.35
N SER A 52 6.25 -6.08 1.14
CA SER A 52 6.78 -5.51 2.38
C SER A 52 7.77 -4.37 2.11
N VAL A 53 8.06 -3.56 3.13
CA VAL A 53 9.17 -2.58 3.08
C VAL A 53 10.50 -3.25 2.75
N SER A 54 10.79 -4.41 3.36
CA SER A 54 12.03 -5.15 3.11
C SER A 54 12.21 -5.55 1.65
N TYR A 55 11.13 -5.97 0.98
CA TYR A 55 11.18 -6.30 -0.45
C TYR A 55 11.67 -5.12 -1.31
N HIS A 56 11.16 -3.92 -1.04
CA HIS A 56 11.55 -2.72 -1.78
C HIS A 56 13.00 -2.29 -1.47
N LEU A 57 13.43 -2.44 -0.22
CA LEU A 57 14.82 -2.20 0.17
C LEU A 57 15.78 -3.15 -0.54
N ASP A 58 15.43 -4.44 -0.64
CA ASP A 58 16.25 -5.44 -1.32
C ASP A 58 16.34 -5.16 -2.82
N MET A 59 15.24 -4.74 -3.46
CA MET A 59 15.23 -4.28 -4.84
C MET A 59 16.17 -3.09 -5.05
N LEU A 60 16.05 -2.03 -4.24
CA LEU A 60 16.93 -0.87 -4.30
C LEU A 60 18.40 -1.23 -4.06
N LYS A 61 18.66 -2.15 -3.14
CA LYS A 61 20.00 -2.69 -2.86
C LYS A 61 20.57 -3.40 -4.08
N GLY A 62 19.75 -4.16 -4.80
CA GLY A 62 20.11 -4.76 -6.09
C GLY A 62 20.52 -3.72 -7.15
N PHE A 63 19.95 -2.51 -7.07
CA PHE A 63 20.33 -1.37 -7.91
C PHE A 63 21.46 -0.51 -7.32
N GLY A 64 22.14 -0.99 -6.27
CA GLY A 64 23.25 -0.31 -5.63
C GLY A 64 22.85 0.84 -4.69
N VAL A 65 21.58 0.94 -4.29
CA VAL A 65 21.08 1.97 -3.38
C VAL A 65 20.70 1.35 -2.04
N SER A 66 21.21 1.90 -0.94
CA SER A 66 20.83 1.49 0.42
C SER A 66 20.13 2.64 1.11
N LEU A 67 18.90 2.40 1.59
CA LEU A 67 18.10 3.37 2.32
C LEU A 67 17.72 2.82 3.69
N ASP A 68 17.37 3.73 4.60
CA ASP A 68 16.73 3.35 5.85
C ASP A 68 15.29 2.86 5.60
N PRO A 69 14.76 1.88 6.35
CA PRO A 69 13.37 1.44 6.20
C PRO A 69 12.33 2.57 6.28
N SER A 70 12.57 3.61 7.07
CA SER A 70 11.69 4.79 7.15
C SER A 70 11.63 5.61 5.86
N SER A 71 12.53 5.35 4.91
CA SER A 71 12.52 5.97 3.59
C SER A 71 11.54 5.31 2.61
N ILE A 72 10.90 4.21 2.99
CA ILE A 72 9.91 3.51 2.16
C ILE A 72 8.51 3.69 2.77
N ILE A 73 7.60 4.25 1.98
CA ILE A 73 6.20 4.43 2.36
C ILE A 73 5.34 3.66 1.35
N THR A 74 4.81 2.53 1.78
CA THR A 74 3.82 1.78 0.99
C THR A 74 2.40 2.18 1.42
N SER A 75 1.41 1.93 0.57
CA SER A 75 0.00 2.09 0.96
C SER A 75 -0.39 1.16 2.11
N ALA A 76 0.29 0.03 2.29
CA ALA A 76 0.11 -0.83 3.47
C ALA A 76 0.59 -0.15 4.75
N GLU A 77 1.80 0.43 4.77
CA GLU A 77 2.32 1.17 5.93
C GLU A 77 1.45 2.39 6.25
N ALA A 78 1.06 3.15 5.22
CA ALA A 78 0.18 4.30 5.39
C ALA A 78 -1.18 3.91 5.98
N THR A 79 -1.75 2.79 5.51
CA THR A 79 -3.02 2.26 6.03
C THR A 79 -2.89 1.81 7.48
N ALA A 80 -1.82 1.09 7.82
CA ALA A 80 -1.52 0.70 9.20
C ALA A 80 -1.44 1.94 10.09
N HIS A 81 -0.64 2.93 9.72
CA HIS A 81 -0.46 4.17 10.48
C HIS A 81 -1.79 4.93 10.69
N TYR A 82 -2.62 5.04 9.66
CA TYR A 82 -3.95 5.65 9.77
C TYR A 82 -4.83 4.90 10.79
N LEU A 83 -4.87 3.56 10.71
CA LEU A 83 -5.66 2.74 11.62
C LEU A 83 -5.15 2.82 13.06
N GLU A 84 -3.83 2.93 13.27
CA GLU A 84 -3.26 3.10 14.62
C GLU A 84 -3.79 4.37 15.32
N GLY A 85 -3.91 5.47 14.56
CA GLY A 85 -4.48 6.72 15.04
C GLY A 85 -6.00 6.63 15.25
N LYS A 86 -6.72 5.96 14.34
CA LYS A 86 -8.18 5.81 14.42
C LYS A 86 -8.63 4.83 15.52
N PHE A 87 -7.85 3.78 15.75
CA PHE A 87 -8.13 2.71 16.71
C PHE A 87 -6.96 2.49 17.68
N PRO A 88 -6.79 3.37 18.70
CA PRO A 88 -5.68 3.28 19.65
C PRO A 88 -5.61 1.95 20.43
N ARG A 89 -6.77 1.32 20.68
CA ARG A 89 -6.85 0.03 21.40
C ARG A 89 -6.62 -1.19 20.51
N ARG A 90 -6.44 -0.98 19.20
CA ARG A 90 -6.43 -2.03 18.18
C ARG A 90 -7.72 -2.88 18.23
N GLY A 91 -7.79 -3.89 17.37
CA GLY A 91 -8.94 -4.78 17.28
C GLY A 91 -8.83 -5.68 16.07
N SER A 92 -9.92 -6.38 15.77
CA SER A 92 -9.97 -7.33 14.67
C SER A 92 -10.33 -6.64 13.36
N LEU A 93 -9.54 -6.88 12.32
CA LEU A 93 -9.73 -6.36 10.97
C LEU A 93 -10.08 -7.52 10.05
N PHE A 94 -11.11 -7.36 9.22
CA PHE A 94 -11.28 -8.23 8.05
C PHE A 94 -10.46 -7.66 6.90
N VAL A 95 -9.52 -8.45 6.37
CA VAL A 95 -8.53 -7.95 5.40
C VAL A 95 -8.61 -8.75 4.11
N ILE A 96 -8.82 -8.05 3.00
CA ILE A 96 -8.61 -8.57 1.65
C ILE A 96 -7.32 -7.94 1.13
N GLY A 97 -6.30 -8.74 0.89
CA GLY A 97 -5.00 -8.23 0.46
C GLY A 97 -3.88 -9.24 0.66
N GLU A 98 -2.81 -9.11 -0.13
CA GLU A 98 -1.62 -9.95 -0.03
C GLU A 98 -0.80 -9.70 1.27
N SER A 99 0.26 -10.49 1.46
CA SER A 99 1.04 -10.52 2.71
C SER A 99 1.60 -9.16 3.12
N GLY A 100 2.04 -8.32 2.18
CA GLY A 100 2.54 -6.98 2.52
C GLY A 100 1.56 -6.14 3.36
N LEU A 101 0.27 -6.23 3.07
CA LEU A 101 -0.78 -5.55 3.82
C LEU A 101 -1.02 -6.23 5.17
N ARG A 102 -1.16 -7.57 5.15
CA ARG A 102 -1.43 -8.35 6.37
C ARG A 102 -0.32 -8.17 7.40
N ASP A 103 0.93 -8.25 6.96
CA ASP A 103 2.11 -8.13 7.82
C ASP A 103 2.25 -6.73 8.42
N ALA A 104 1.94 -5.68 7.65
CA ALA A 104 1.92 -4.31 8.16
C ALA A 104 0.88 -4.13 9.27
N LEU A 105 -0.34 -4.62 9.05
CA LEU A 105 -1.43 -4.53 10.04
C LEU A 105 -1.14 -5.35 11.30
N VAL A 106 -0.62 -6.57 11.16
CA VAL A 106 -0.23 -7.41 12.29
C VAL A 106 0.90 -6.76 13.09
N ARG A 107 1.91 -6.20 12.42
CA ARG A 107 3.02 -5.50 13.09
C ARG A 107 2.56 -4.26 13.86
N SER A 108 1.51 -3.59 13.38
CA SER A 108 0.83 -2.49 14.07
C SER A 108 -0.07 -2.93 15.24
N GLY A 109 -0.14 -4.24 15.53
CA GLY A 109 -0.87 -4.81 16.66
C GLY A 109 -2.34 -5.11 16.40
N PHE A 110 -2.78 -5.10 15.14
CA PHE A 110 -4.13 -5.52 14.77
C PHE A 110 -4.23 -7.04 14.59
N GLN A 111 -5.39 -7.58 14.90
CA GLN A 111 -5.69 -8.98 14.62
C GLN A 111 -6.33 -9.09 13.23
N VAL A 112 -5.69 -9.80 12.30
CA VAL A 112 -6.21 -9.99 10.94
C VAL A 112 -7.07 -11.26 10.87
N LEU A 113 -8.33 -11.10 10.49
CA LEU A 113 -9.30 -12.18 10.27
C LEU A 113 -9.23 -12.61 8.80
N ALA A 114 -8.54 -13.70 8.50
CA ALA A 114 -8.28 -14.12 7.12
C ALA A 114 -9.43 -14.90 6.45
N ASP A 115 -10.33 -15.50 7.22
CA ASP A 115 -11.39 -16.42 6.76
C ASP A 115 -12.80 -15.99 7.19
N GLY A 116 -12.89 -14.83 7.84
CA GLY A 116 -14.10 -14.32 8.47
C GLY A 116 -14.57 -15.14 9.67
N SER A 117 -13.68 -15.89 10.33
CA SER A 117 -13.99 -16.65 11.56
C SER A 117 -14.36 -15.79 12.77
N GLY A 118 -14.07 -14.49 12.74
CA GLY A 118 -14.47 -13.54 13.78
C GLY A 118 -15.96 -13.26 13.77
N LYS A 119 -16.54 -12.96 14.94
CA LYS A 119 -17.93 -12.51 15.03
C LYS A 119 -18.09 -11.04 14.63
N GLU A 120 -17.04 -10.24 14.81
CA GLU A 120 -17.04 -8.79 14.60
C GLU A 120 -15.68 -8.34 14.05
N ALA A 121 -15.70 -7.33 13.18
CA ALA A 121 -14.52 -6.63 12.69
C ALA A 121 -14.73 -5.13 12.86
N ILE A 122 -13.76 -4.43 13.44
CA ILE A 122 -13.85 -2.97 13.61
C ILE A 122 -13.65 -2.22 12.28
N ALA A 123 -12.95 -2.84 11.34
CA ALA A 123 -12.80 -2.35 9.97
C ALA A 123 -12.64 -3.49 8.97
N VAL A 124 -13.07 -3.22 7.75
CA VAL A 124 -12.73 -3.96 6.53
C VAL A 124 -11.65 -3.17 5.80
N VAL A 125 -10.51 -3.80 5.55
CA VAL A 125 -9.37 -3.18 4.86
C VAL A 125 -9.11 -3.94 3.56
N ILE A 126 -9.19 -3.24 2.43
CA ILE A 126 -9.05 -3.85 1.10
C ILE A 126 -7.86 -3.27 0.36
N GLY A 127 -6.91 -4.12 0.02
CA GLY A 127 -5.88 -3.88 -0.98
C GLY A 127 -6.01 -4.84 -2.16
N LEU A 128 -4.96 -4.92 -2.97
CA LEU A 128 -4.91 -5.93 -4.04
C LEU A 128 -4.72 -7.32 -3.42
N ASP A 129 -5.61 -8.24 -3.80
CA ASP A 129 -5.51 -9.67 -3.49
C ASP A 129 -5.77 -10.45 -4.77
N ARG A 130 -4.76 -11.19 -5.25
CA ARG A 130 -4.88 -12.00 -6.47
C ARG A 130 -5.66 -13.31 -6.25
N GLU A 131 -5.81 -13.72 -5.00
CA GLU A 131 -6.60 -14.89 -4.61
C GLU A 131 -8.01 -14.51 -4.17
N PHE A 132 -8.44 -13.27 -4.44
CA PHE A 132 -9.77 -12.77 -4.11
C PHE A 132 -10.89 -13.65 -4.68
N THR A 133 -11.82 -14.05 -3.81
CA THR A 133 -12.96 -14.89 -4.14
C THR A 133 -14.29 -14.17 -3.92
N TYR A 134 -15.37 -14.74 -4.47
CA TYR A 134 -16.73 -14.26 -4.18
C TYR A 134 -17.06 -14.35 -2.68
N ARG A 135 -16.53 -15.35 -1.96
CA ARG A 135 -16.73 -15.46 -0.51
C ARG A 135 -16.14 -14.26 0.23
N ASP A 136 -14.98 -13.76 -0.21
CA ASP A 136 -14.35 -12.58 0.38
C ASP A 136 -15.20 -11.33 0.17
N LEU A 137 -15.81 -11.19 -1.03
CA LEU A 137 -16.77 -10.13 -1.32
C LEU A 137 -17.97 -10.17 -0.35
N GLU A 138 -18.58 -11.35 -0.18
CA GLU A 138 -19.72 -11.52 0.74
C GLU A 138 -19.35 -11.18 2.18
N LEU A 139 -18.18 -11.60 2.64
CA LEU A 139 -17.65 -11.28 3.97
C LEU A 139 -17.43 -9.77 4.13
N ALA A 140 -16.76 -9.13 3.18
CA ALA A 140 -16.53 -7.69 3.22
C ALA A 140 -17.85 -6.90 3.27
N VAL A 141 -18.81 -7.21 2.38
CA VAL A 141 -20.12 -6.56 2.34
C VAL A 141 -20.87 -6.76 3.66
N ARG A 142 -20.82 -7.96 4.24
CA ARG A 142 -21.46 -8.25 5.53
C ARG A 142 -20.88 -7.41 6.66
N TYR A 143 -19.56 -7.40 6.82
CA TYR A 143 -18.91 -6.62 7.89
C TYR A 143 -19.14 -5.11 7.72
N VAL A 144 -19.02 -4.61 6.48
CA VAL A 144 -19.35 -3.22 6.14
C VAL A 144 -20.81 -2.91 6.49
N GLY A 145 -21.74 -3.82 6.19
CA GLY A 145 -23.16 -3.71 6.55
C GLY A 145 -23.41 -3.67 8.07
N GLN A 146 -22.62 -4.44 8.83
CA GLN A 146 -22.65 -4.48 10.30
C GLN A 146 -22.02 -3.25 10.97
N GLY A 147 -21.45 -2.32 10.19
CA GLY A 147 -20.92 -1.06 10.70
C GLY A 147 -19.40 -1.00 10.82
N ALA A 148 -18.67 -2.00 10.33
CA ALA A 148 -17.22 -1.93 10.21
C ALA A 148 -16.80 -0.74 9.34
N GLU A 149 -15.75 -0.04 9.73
CA GLU A 149 -15.13 1.01 8.90
C GLU A 149 -14.64 0.42 7.58
N PHE A 150 -14.90 1.09 6.47
CA PHE A 150 -14.52 0.59 5.15
C PHE A 150 -13.31 1.35 4.61
N ILE A 151 -12.15 0.69 4.55
CA ILE A 151 -10.88 1.28 4.17
C ILE A 151 -10.34 0.62 2.89
N GLY A 152 -9.86 1.43 1.95
CA GLY A 152 -9.16 0.97 0.75
C GLY A 152 -7.70 1.45 0.75
N THR A 153 -6.75 0.56 0.43
CA THR A 153 -5.32 0.93 0.47
C THR A 153 -4.95 1.89 -0.65
N ASN A 154 -5.55 1.79 -1.84
CA ASN A 154 -5.32 2.68 -2.97
C ASN A 154 -6.48 2.59 -3.98
N PRO A 155 -6.70 3.62 -4.83
CA PRO A 155 -7.82 3.66 -5.76
C PRO A 155 -7.53 3.00 -7.12
N ASP A 156 -6.34 2.42 -7.34
CA ASP A 156 -5.90 2.01 -8.67
C ASP A 156 -6.78 0.87 -9.22
N LEU A 157 -7.55 1.17 -10.28
CA LEU A 157 -8.49 0.22 -10.90
C LEU A 157 -7.78 -0.91 -11.63
N THR A 158 -6.55 -0.66 -12.09
CA THR A 158 -5.80 -1.58 -12.93
C THR A 158 -4.32 -1.54 -12.59
N ILE A 159 -3.62 -2.66 -12.81
CA ILE A 159 -2.17 -2.77 -12.72
C ILE A 159 -1.59 -3.30 -14.05
N PRO A 160 -0.38 -2.86 -14.44
CA PRO A 160 0.33 -3.44 -15.58
C PRO A 160 0.89 -4.82 -15.21
N THR A 161 0.81 -5.78 -16.13
CA THR A 161 1.42 -7.12 -16.02
C THR A 161 2.13 -7.49 -17.33
N PRO A 162 2.97 -8.53 -17.34
CA PRO A 162 3.62 -8.99 -18.57
C PRO A 162 2.65 -9.43 -19.68
N THR A 163 1.43 -9.85 -19.31
CA THR A 163 0.40 -10.35 -20.25
C THR A 163 -0.67 -9.32 -20.59
N GLY A 164 -0.56 -8.09 -20.06
CA GLY A 164 -1.49 -7.00 -20.33
C GLY A 164 -1.90 -6.24 -19.08
N VAL A 165 -3.16 -5.82 -19.02
CA VAL A 165 -3.71 -5.08 -17.88
C VAL A 165 -4.49 -6.05 -17.01
N ALA A 166 -4.23 -6.04 -15.70
CA ALA A 166 -4.99 -6.82 -14.71
C ALA A 166 -5.75 -5.88 -13.75
N PRO A 167 -6.81 -6.37 -13.08
CA PRO A 167 -7.51 -5.60 -12.05
C PRO A 167 -6.58 -5.20 -10.89
N GLY A 168 -6.71 -3.96 -10.43
CA GLY A 168 -6.01 -3.43 -9.25
C GLY A 168 -6.88 -3.48 -7.98
N ALA A 169 -6.36 -2.95 -6.88
CA ALA A 169 -7.08 -2.89 -5.61
C ALA A 169 -8.41 -2.13 -5.73
N GLY A 170 -8.42 -1.05 -6.52
CA GLY A 170 -9.60 -0.24 -6.78
C GLY A 170 -10.77 -1.04 -7.38
N ALA A 171 -10.50 -2.07 -8.18
CA ALA A 171 -11.55 -2.92 -8.74
C ALA A 171 -12.27 -3.74 -7.64
N ILE A 172 -11.50 -4.31 -6.70
CA ILE A 172 -12.03 -5.06 -5.57
C ILE A 172 -12.82 -4.12 -4.64
N ILE A 173 -12.22 -2.97 -4.29
CA ILE A 173 -12.84 -1.94 -3.46
C ILE A 173 -14.18 -1.52 -4.07
N ARG A 174 -14.21 -1.24 -5.38
CA ARG A 174 -15.42 -0.81 -6.07
C ARG A 174 -16.52 -1.87 -6.06
N GLY A 175 -16.16 -3.15 -6.16
CA GLY A 175 -17.10 -4.26 -6.01
C GLY A 175 -17.81 -4.25 -4.67
N VAL A 176 -17.08 -4.04 -3.57
CA VAL A 176 -17.65 -3.91 -2.22
C VAL A 176 -18.45 -2.63 -2.08
N GLU A 177 -17.98 -1.49 -2.61
CA GLU A 177 -18.73 -0.23 -2.55
C GLU A 177 -20.10 -0.33 -3.21
N LEU A 178 -20.15 -0.92 -4.41
CA LEU A 178 -21.39 -1.10 -5.16
C LEU A 178 -22.34 -2.08 -4.47
N SER A 179 -21.81 -3.16 -3.92
CA SER A 179 -22.61 -4.21 -3.27
C SER A 179 -23.12 -3.80 -1.88
N SER A 180 -22.35 -3.00 -1.14
CA SER A 180 -22.70 -2.55 0.21
C SER A 180 -23.42 -1.20 0.25
N GLY A 181 -23.36 -0.41 -0.82
CA GLY A 181 -23.85 0.97 -0.86
C GLY A 181 -23.02 1.96 -0.04
N LYS A 182 -21.88 1.53 0.53
CA LYS A 182 -20.98 2.39 1.33
C LYS A 182 -19.69 2.69 0.58
N LYS A 183 -19.15 3.88 0.78
CA LYS A 183 -17.89 4.32 0.17
C LYS A 183 -16.70 3.97 1.05
N ALA A 184 -15.61 3.53 0.42
CA ALA A 184 -14.36 3.30 1.12
C ALA A 184 -13.65 4.63 1.40
N HIS A 185 -12.99 4.72 2.56
CA HIS A 185 -11.98 5.74 2.80
C HIS A 185 -10.65 5.26 2.19
N ILE A 186 -10.18 5.97 1.16
CA ILE A 186 -8.97 5.61 0.42
C ILE A 186 -7.76 6.26 1.07
N ILE A 187 -6.69 5.48 1.27
CA ILE A 187 -5.46 5.94 1.92
C ILE A 187 -4.37 6.33 0.93
N GLY A 188 -4.15 5.51 -0.10
CA GLY A 188 -3.07 5.70 -1.05
C GLY A 188 -3.26 6.94 -1.93
N LYS A 189 -2.18 7.31 -2.62
CA LYS A 189 -2.14 8.46 -3.54
C LYS A 189 -3.32 8.41 -4.53
N PRO A 190 -3.95 9.56 -4.86
CA PRO A 190 -3.56 10.93 -4.51
C PRO A 190 -4.21 11.46 -3.20
N HIS A 191 -4.73 10.58 -2.35
CA HIS A 191 -5.33 10.92 -1.05
C HIS A 191 -4.25 11.16 0.02
#